data_AF-A0A3B9BMJ2-F1
#
_entry.id   AF-A0A3B9BMJ2-F1
#
_cell.length_a   1.000
_cell.length_b   1.000
_cell.length_c   1.000
_cell.angle_alpha   90.00
_cell.angle_beta   90.00
_cell.angle_gamma   90.00
#
_symmetry.space_group_name_H-M   'P 1'
#
loop_
_entity.id
_entity.type
_entity.pdbx_description
1 polymer ?
#
loop_
_entity_poly.entity_id
_entity_poly.type
_entity_poly.pdbx_seq_one_letter_code
_entity_poly.pdbx_strand_id
1 'polypeptide(L)' 'IDEKAPEDFGVDITPRLTVLKTTEPPARTAGIKVESVQELVAKLREEAGVI' A
#
# COMPACT_ATOMS: atom_id res chain seq x y z
N ILE A 1 23.98 -0.72 -26.87
CA ILE A 1 23.18 -1.57 -25.95
C ILE A 1 22.22 -2.32 -26.83
N ASP A 2 22.11 -3.63 -26.68
CA ASP A 2 21.25 -4.43 -27.58
C ASP A 2 19.82 -4.42 -27.06
N GLU A 3 18.92 -3.87 -27.86
CA GLU A 3 17.48 -3.85 -27.62
C GLU A 3 16.88 -5.12 -28.23
N LYS A 4 16.06 -5.85 -27.45
CA LYS A 4 15.30 -7.02 -27.92
C LYS A 4 13.84 -6.84 -27.59
N ALA A 5 13.00 -7.26 -28.51
CA ALA A 5 11.56 -7.08 -28.42
C ALA A 5 10.88 -8.38 -27.96
N PRO A 6 9.73 -8.34 -27.26
CA PRO A 6 9.02 -9.54 -26.81
C PRO A 6 8.70 -10.53 -27.95
N GLU A 7 8.55 -10.00 -29.16
CA GLU A 7 8.30 -10.74 -30.39
C GLU A 7 9.46 -11.68 -30.75
N ASP A 8 10.70 -11.31 -30.41
CA ASP A 8 11.90 -12.13 -30.63
C ASP A 8 11.87 -13.44 -29.81
N PHE A 9 11.03 -13.49 -28.77
CA PHE A 9 10.83 -14.63 -27.88
C PHE A 9 9.44 -15.28 -28.04
N GLY A 10 8.61 -14.80 -28.97
CA GLY A 10 7.27 -15.34 -29.22
C GLY A 10 6.29 -15.14 -28.07
N VAL A 11 6.47 -14.08 -27.26
CA VAL A 11 5.62 -13.81 -26.09
C VAL A 11 4.50 -12.84 -26.43
N ASP A 12 3.25 -13.23 -26.13
CA ASP A 12 2.07 -12.36 -26.26
C ASP A 12 1.96 -11.39 -25.08
N ILE A 13 2.00 -10.10 -25.37
CA ILE A 13 1.92 -9.01 -24.40
C ILE A 13 0.50 -8.43 -24.26
N THR A 14 -0.51 -9.05 -24.88
CA THR A 14 -1.89 -8.56 -24.83
C THR A 14 -2.41 -8.52 -23.38
N PRO A 15 -2.83 -7.35 -22.86
CA PRO A 15 -3.35 -7.23 -21.50
C PRO A 15 -4.62 -8.05 -21.34
N ARG A 16 -4.62 -8.97 -20.37
CA ARG A 16 -5.81 -9.80 -20.06
C ARG A 16 -6.77 -9.12 -19.08
N LEU A 17 -6.34 -8.02 -18.47
CA LEU A 17 -7.06 -7.31 -17.41
C LEU A 17 -7.08 -5.83 -17.75
N THR A 18 -8.18 -5.16 -17.41
CA THR A 18 -8.36 -3.73 -17.59
C THR A 18 -8.21 -3.02 -16.24
N VAL A 19 -7.42 -1.93 -16.23
CA VAL A 19 -7.33 -1.06 -15.06
C VAL A 19 -8.56 -0.16 -15.04
N LEU A 20 -9.49 -0.43 -14.12
CA LEU A 20 -10.75 0.31 -14.04
C LEU A 20 -10.58 1.70 -13.42
N LYS A 21 -9.71 1.83 -12.42
CA LYS A 21 -9.45 3.09 -11.72
C LYS A 21 -8.11 3.02 -11.02
N THR A 22 -7.36 4.10 -11.11
CA THR A 22 -6.16 4.34 -10.29
C THR A 22 -6.44 5.56 -9.42
N THR A 23 -6.30 5.40 -8.11
CA THR A 23 -6.42 6.50 -7.15
C THR A 23 -5.21 6.52 -6.25
N GLU A 24 -4.83 7.70 -5.80
CA GLU A 24 -3.81 7.83 -4.77
C GLU A 24 -4.29 7.19 -3.47
N PRO A 25 -3.36 6.56 -2.71
CA PRO A 25 -3.70 6.03 -1.40
C PRO A 25 -4.14 7.18 -0.47
N PRO A 26 -5.01 6.90 0.51
CA PRO A 26 -5.36 7.90 1.50
C PRO A 26 -4.10 8.37 2.24
N ALA A 27 -4.00 9.68 2.45
CA ALA A 27 -2.91 10.24 3.25
C ALA A 27 -2.96 9.66 4.68
N ARG A 28 -1.79 9.39 5.26
CA ARG A 28 -1.71 8.96 6.66
C ARG A 28 -2.36 10.03 7.56
N THR A 29 -3.18 9.60 8.50
CA THR A 29 -3.70 10.51 9.52
C THR A 29 -2.57 10.98 10.43
N ALA A 30 -2.73 12.17 11.03
CA ALA A 30 -1.79 12.64 12.03
C ALA A 30 -1.82 11.70 13.25
N GLY A 31 -0.64 11.38 13.78
CA GLY A 31 -0.53 10.63 15.03
C GLY A 31 -0.90 11.49 16.24
N ILE A 32 -1.20 10.82 17.36
CA ILE A 32 -1.57 11.46 18.63
C ILE A 32 -0.36 11.42 19.56
N LYS A 33 -0.05 12.56 20.21
CA LYS A 33 0.91 12.59 21.32
C LYS A 33 0.18 12.20 22.60
N VAL A 34 0.74 11.24 23.33
CA VAL A 34 0.25 10.80 24.64
C VAL A 34 1.17 11.33 25.73
N GLU A 35 0.61 11.62 26.90
CA GLU A 35 1.36 12.20 28.03
C GLU A 35 1.96 11.12 28.94
N SER A 36 1.43 9.89 28.89
CA SER A 36 1.84 8.81 29.79
C SER A 36 1.81 7.42 29.15
N VAL A 37 2.48 6.47 29.80
CA VAL A 37 2.53 5.06 29.39
C VAL A 37 1.18 4.38 29.57
N GLN A 38 0.44 4.71 30.63
CA GLN A 38 -0.91 4.18 30.87
C GLN A 38 -1.86 4.57 29.74
N GLU A 39 -1.78 5.82 29.28
CA GLU A 39 -2.58 6.32 28.15
C GLU A 39 -2.21 5.61 26.84
N LEU A 40 -0.93 5.34 26.60
CA LEU A 40 -0.48 4.59 25.44
C LEU A 40 -1.08 3.18 25.41
N VAL A 41 -1.03 2.46 26.53
CA VAL A 41 -1.55 1.08 26.62
C VAL A 41 -3.07 1.05 26.43
N ALA A 42 -3.79 2.01 27.01
CA ALA A 42 -5.24 2.13 26.81
C ALA A 42 -5.59 2.35 25.33
N LYS A 43 -4.96 3.33 24.66
CA LYS A 43 -5.22 3.62 23.23
C LYS A 43 -4.87 2.45 22.30
N LEU A 44 -3.79 1.72 22.58
CA LEU A 44 -3.39 0.57 21.78
C LEU A 44 -4.35 -0.62 21.90
N ARG A 45 -4.98 -0.79 23.07
CA ARG A 45 -5.98 -1.84 23.31
C ARG A 45 -7.34 -1.48 22.72
N GLU A 46 -7.81 -0.25 22.91
CA GLU A 46 -9.18 0.14 22.54
C GLU A 46 -9.32 0.56 21.08
N GLU A 47 -8.38 1.35 20.55
CA GLU A 47 -8.51 1.96 19.22
C GLU A 47 -7.75 1.20 18.14
N ALA A 48 -6.55 0.72 18.48
CA ALA A 48 -5.67 0.06 17.51
C ALA A 48 -5.87 -1.47 17.47
N GLY A 49 -6.40 -2.07 18.54
CA GLY A 49 -6.63 -3.52 18.65
C GLY A 49 -5.36 -4.36 18.53
N VAL A 50 -4.20 -3.80 18.86
CA VAL A 50 -2.88 -4.42 18.67
C VAL A 50 -2.45 -5.25 19.89
N ILE A 51 -3.05 -5.01 21.07
CA ILE A 51 -2.71 -5.61 22.38
C ILE A 51 -3.97 -6.12 23.08
#